data_AF-A0A547LE70-F1
#
_entry.id   AF-A0A547LE70-F1
#
_cell.length_a   1.000
_cell.length_b   1.000
_cell.length_c   1.000
_cell.angle_alpha   90.00
_cell.angle_beta   90.00
_cell.angle_gamma   90.00
#
_symmetry.space_group_name_H-M   'P 1'
#
loop_
_entity.id
_entity.type
_entity.pdbx_description
1 polymer ?
#
loop_
_entity_poly.entity_id
_entity_poly.type
_entity_poly.pdbx_seq_one_letter_code
_entity_poly.pdbx_strand_id
1 'polypeptide(L)'
;MPDRRAIVAGLLATAMFPAVSQGARLRKAISTVVPFKASPFPYRGKLPDGSAPFLDVTAADGRRGHTSPRGGIYWEDETYSDRSTLLAVPKGFDPARPAVIVVFFHGNGATLQRDVVGRQRVVTQVEASGLNAVLVAPQFASNAQDSSAGNFWTPGYFTKFIAEAAQGMARLTGAKAAKFDAMPVVLVAYSGGYNPAASILRNGDIGGRLLGVVLLDAVFDEADIFASWITQHRKSFFVSAYGKSSASGNAEIRQLLAGQGIDASTDPPRRLEAGTIALLASDAAHDTFVTRAFVGNPLQWLLGRLHGFPR
;
A
#
# COMPACT_ATOMS: atom_id res chain seq x y z
N MET A 1 33.19 -66.10 26.07
CA MET A 1 32.47 -64.86 26.43
C MET A 1 33.52 -63.84 26.82
N PRO A 2 33.72 -62.79 26.01
CA PRO A 2 33.17 -61.49 26.35
C PRO A 2 32.69 -60.62 25.16
N ASP A 3 31.64 -59.87 25.48
CA ASP A 3 31.30 -58.48 25.16
C ASP A 3 31.35 -57.88 23.76
N ARG A 4 30.14 -57.48 23.33
CA ARG A 4 29.82 -56.55 22.26
C ARG A 4 30.11 -55.11 22.71
N ARG A 5 30.95 -54.39 21.95
CA ARG A 5 30.86 -52.92 21.85
C ARG A 5 30.83 -52.52 20.38
N ALA A 6 29.64 -52.21 19.89
CA ALA A 6 29.42 -51.57 18.61
C ALA A 6 29.79 -50.08 18.73
N ILE A 7 30.71 -49.61 17.90
CA ILE A 7 30.96 -48.19 17.67
C ILE A 7 30.11 -47.80 16.47
N VAL A 8 29.04 -47.04 16.71
CA VAL A 8 28.24 -46.40 15.67
C VAL A 8 28.97 -45.14 15.24
N ALA A 9 29.54 -45.15 14.03
CA ALA A 9 30.04 -43.96 13.36
C ALA A 9 28.83 -43.10 12.93
N GLY A 10 28.70 -41.92 13.53
CA GLY A 10 27.68 -40.94 13.13
C GLY A 10 28.00 -40.34 11.76
N LEU A 11 27.17 -40.63 10.76
CA LEU A 11 27.09 -39.79 9.56
C LEU A 11 26.33 -38.52 9.91
N LEU A 12 27.06 -37.40 10.07
CA LEU A 12 26.48 -36.07 9.97
C LEU A 12 26.10 -35.84 8.51
N ALA A 13 24.82 -36.04 8.19
CA ALA A 13 24.24 -35.57 6.94
C ALA A 13 24.20 -34.03 6.99
N THR A 14 25.20 -33.39 6.39
CA THR A 14 25.15 -31.98 6.05
C THR A 14 24.05 -31.79 5.01
N ALA A 15 22.92 -31.21 5.43
CA ALA A 15 21.91 -30.72 4.50
C ALA A 15 22.54 -29.60 3.66
N MET A 16 23.00 -29.94 2.45
CA MET A 16 23.36 -28.94 1.45
C MET A 16 22.08 -28.24 0.99
N PHE A 17 21.86 -27.02 1.47
CA PHE A 17 20.90 -26.14 0.83
C PHE A 17 21.44 -25.79 -0.56
N PRO A 18 20.66 -25.97 -1.65
CA PRO A 18 21.11 -25.55 -2.96
C PRO A 18 21.36 -24.04 -2.91
N ALA A 19 22.53 -23.61 -3.38
CA ALA A 19 22.83 -22.21 -3.57
C ALA A 19 21.81 -21.64 -4.56
N VAL A 20 20.76 -21.00 -4.05
CA VAL A 20 19.83 -20.24 -4.86
C VAL A 20 20.63 -19.10 -5.45
N SER A 21 20.78 -19.11 -6.77
CA SER A 21 21.37 -18.00 -7.52
C SER A 21 20.75 -16.69 -7.03
N GLN A 22 21.60 -15.79 -6.50
CA GLN A 22 21.19 -14.44 -6.17
C GLN A 22 20.59 -13.81 -7.43
N GLY A 23 19.32 -13.41 -7.36
CA GLY A 23 18.66 -12.70 -8.47
C GLY A 23 18.02 -13.59 -9.53
N ALA A 24 17.75 -14.86 -9.26
CA ALA A 24 16.96 -15.66 -10.19
C ALA A 24 15.50 -15.17 -10.29
N ARG A 25 15.00 -15.05 -11.52
CA ARG A 25 13.60 -14.73 -11.82
C ARG A 25 12.65 -15.69 -11.08
N LEU A 26 11.63 -15.15 -10.43
CA LEU A 26 10.70 -15.94 -9.63
C LEU A 26 9.80 -16.82 -10.52
N ARG A 27 9.77 -18.13 -10.25
CA ARG A 27 9.06 -19.12 -11.10
C ARG A 27 7.57 -19.27 -10.79
N LYS A 28 7.13 -18.88 -9.58
CA LYS A 28 5.73 -18.93 -9.11
C LYS A 28 5.39 -17.62 -8.41
N ALA A 29 4.15 -17.16 -8.51
CA ALA A 29 3.69 -16.04 -7.70
C ALA A 29 3.67 -16.45 -6.21
N ILE A 30 4.00 -15.49 -5.33
CA ILE A 30 3.95 -15.65 -3.88
C ILE A 30 3.01 -14.58 -3.33
N SER A 31 2.10 -14.96 -2.44
CA SER A 31 1.27 -14.02 -1.70
C SER A 31 1.11 -14.53 -0.27
N THR A 32 1.39 -13.69 0.72
CA THR A 32 1.29 -14.05 2.14
C THR A 32 0.84 -12.84 2.96
N VAL A 33 0.19 -13.12 4.08
CA VAL A 33 -0.16 -12.10 5.08
C VAL A 33 0.65 -12.38 6.33
N VAL A 34 1.43 -11.40 6.75
CA VAL A 34 2.34 -11.51 7.89
C VAL A 34 2.18 -10.30 8.81
N PRO A 35 2.35 -10.44 10.13
CA PRO A 35 2.28 -9.32 11.04
C PRO A 35 3.52 -8.44 10.92
N PHE A 36 3.33 -7.12 10.88
CA PHE A 36 4.41 -6.13 10.92
C PHE A 36 4.52 -5.49 12.31
N LYS A 37 5.74 -5.11 12.69
CA LYS A 37 5.96 -4.27 13.88
C LYS A 37 5.62 -2.82 13.60
N ALA A 38 5.96 -2.34 12.41
CA ALA A 38 5.69 -0.98 11.95
C ALA A 38 4.35 -0.88 11.18
N SER A 39 3.30 -1.53 11.68
CA SER A 39 1.95 -1.50 11.10
C SER A 39 1.20 -0.20 11.44
N PRO A 40 0.15 0.18 10.68
CA PRO A 40 -0.70 1.33 11.03
C PRO A 40 -1.31 1.21 12.42
N PHE A 41 -1.71 -0.01 12.81
CA PHE A 41 -2.31 -0.30 14.10
C PHE A 41 -1.56 -1.44 14.82
N PRO A 42 -1.56 -1.48 16.16
CA PRO A 42 -2.21 -0.55 17.08
C PRO A 42 -1.55 0.82 17.16
N TYR A 43 -2.38 1.85 17.32
CA TYR A 43 -1.99 3.24 17.53
C TYR A 43 -2.65 3.76 18.80
N ARG A 44 -1.85 4.36 19.69
CA ARG A 44 -2.29 4.86 21.00
C ARG A 44 -1.90 6.32 21.22
N GLY A 45 -1.57 7.02 20.14
CA GLY A 45 -1.24 8.44 20.19
C GLY A 45 -2.48 9.32 20.15
N LYS A 46 -2.29 10.58 19.75
CA LYS A 46 -3.35 11.57 19.61
C LYS A 46 -3.82 11.66 18.15
N LEU A 47 -4.99 12.26 17.95
CA LEU A 47 -5.40 12.69 16.62
C LEU A 47 -4.38 13.68 16.02
N PRO A 48 -4.28 13.81 14.67
CA PRO A 48 -3.29 14.66 14.01
C PRO A 48 -3.30 16.13 14.45
N ASP A 49 -4.46 16.67 14.80
CA ASP A 49 -4.64 18.04 15.30
C ASP A 49 -4.28 18.18 16.80
N GLY A 50 -3.95 17.07 17.48
CA GLY A 50 -3.62 17.01 18.89
C GLY A 50 -4.81 17.18 19.84
N SER A 51 -6.04 17.27 19.32
CA SER A 51 -7.26 17.62 20.06
C SER A 51 -7.61 16.59 21.14
N ALA A 52 -7.46 15.30 20.82
CA ALA A 52 -7.82 14.19 21.71
C ALA A 52 -6.90 12.97 21.51
N PRO A 53 -6.83 12.05 22.48
CA PRO A 53 -6.32 10.69 22.23
C PRO A 53 -7.11 10.02 21.10
N PHE A 54 -6.46 9.19 20.30
CA PHE A 54 -7.16 8.40 19.30
C PHE A 54 -8.12 7.39 19.94
N LEU A 55 -7.67 6.67 20.97
CA LEU A 55 -8.55 5.83 21.78
C LEU A 55 -9.22 6.71 22.86
N ASP A 56 -10.33 7.33 22.50
CA ASP A 56 -11.08 8.31 23.30
C ASP A 56 -12.12 7.67 24.23
N VAL A 57 -12.43 6.39 24.05
CA VAL A 57 -13.40 5.64 24.86
C VAL A 57 -12.69 4.65 25.77
N THR A 58 -13.09 4.60 27.04
CA THR A 58 -12.74 3.52 27.97
C THR A 58 -14.02 2.92 28.56
N ALA A 59 -14.24 1.63 28.34
CA ALA A 59 -15.37 0.89 28.91
C ALA A 59 -15.12 0.57 30.40
N ALA A 60 -16.18 0.16 31.10
CA ALA A 60 -16.12 -0.17 32.53
C ALA A 60 -15.16 -1.33 32.85
N ASP A 61 -14.96 -2.25 31.90
CA ASP A 61 -14.01 -3.37 31.99
C ASP A 61 -12.57 -3.00 31.59
N GLY A 62 -12.31 -1.72 31.28
CA GLY A 62 -11.01 -1.21 30.87
C GLY A 62 -10.70 -1.34 29.38
N ARG A 63 -11.63 -1.87 28.55
CA ARG A 63 -11.44 -1.90 27.09
C ARG A 63 -11.36 -0.49 26.54
N ARG A 64 -10.43 -0.28 25.60
CA ARG A 64 -10.24 1.01 24.93
C ARG A 64 -10.85 0.98 23.54
N GLY A 65 -11.51 2.05 23.16
CA GLY A 65 -12.12 2.20 21.85
C GLY A 65 -11.92 3.59 21.26
N HIS A 66 -12.24 3.71 19.98
CA HIS A 66 -12.27 4.95 19.22
C HIS A 66 -13.69 5.27 18.77
N THR A 67 -14.15 6.50 18.94
CA THR A 67 -15.39 7.02 18.36
C THR A 67 -15.17 7.39 16.90
N SER A 68 -15.58 6.50 16.00
CA SER A 68 -15.50 6.70 14.56
C SER A 68 -16.70 7.52 14.05
N PRO A 69 -16.50 8.61 13.28
CA PRO A 69 -17.58 9.48 12.82
C PRO A 69 -18.69 8.78 12.03
N ARG A 70 -18.37 7.66 11.36
CA ARG A 70 -19.30 6.89 10.50
C ARG A 70 -19.65 5.52 11.05
N GLY A 71 -18.97 5.06 12.10
CA GLY A 71 -19.03 3.66 12.56
C GLY A 71 -19.44 3.46 14.01
N GLY A 72 -19.59 4.54 14.79
CA GLY A 72 -19.79 4.44 16.24
C GLY A 72 -18.49 4.09 16.96
N ILE A 73 -18.58 3.33 18.05
CA ILE A 73 -17.41 2.93 18.84
C ILE A 73 -16.81 1.66 18.25
N TYR A 74 -15.54 1.72 17.87
CA TYR A 74 -14.74 0.55 17.51
C TYR A 74 -13.69 0.26 18.59
N TRP A 75 -13.54 -1.00 18.95
CA TRP A 75 -12.64 -1.41 20.02
C TRP A 75 -11.23 -1.71 19.53
N GLU A 76 -10.23 -1.36 20.34
CA GLU A 76 -8.82 -1.56 20.00
C GLU A 76 -8.50 -3.03 19.72
N ASP A 77 -9.00 -3.93 20.56
CA ASP A 77 -8.75 -5.37 20.48
C ASP A 77 -9.34 -6.03 19.23
N GLU A 78 -10.42 -5.49 18.68
CA GLU A 78 -11.12 -6.02 17.51
C GLU A 78 -10.69 -5.34 16.20
N THR A 79 -10.67 -4.01 16.20
CA THR A 79 -10.55 -3.19 14.98
C THR A 79 -9.14 -2.66 14.77
N TYR A 80 -8.46 -2.26 15.85
CA TYR A 80 -7.18 -1.56 15.82
C TYR A 80 -6.03 -2.38 16.41
N SER A 81 -6.15 -3.70 16.47
CA SER A 81 -5.10 -4.62 16.94
C SER A 81 -4.39 -5.32 15.78
N ASP A 82 -4.98 -5.30 14.58
CA ASP A 82 -4.52 -6.07 13.45
C ASP A 82 -3.25 -5.48 12.84
N ARG A 83 -2.17 -6.25 12.92
CA ARG A 83 -0.85 -5.92 12.39
C ARG A 83 -0.59 -6.51 11.01
N SER A 84 -1.57 -7.19 10.44
CA SER A 84 -1.43 -7.93 9.20
C SER A 84 -1.01 -7.01 8.06
N THR A 85 -0.07 -7.51 7.26
CA THR A 85 0.38 -6.86 6.03
C THR A 85 0.48 -7.92 4.94
N LEU A 86 -0.19 -7.67 3.82
CA LEU A 86 -0.10 -8.47 2.62
C LEU A 86 1.21 -8.15 1.90
N LEU A 87 1.99 -9.19 1.61
CA LEU A 87 3.14 -9.13 0.71
C LEU A 87 2.85 -10.04 -0.47
N ALA A 88 2.98 -9.51 -1.69
CA ALA A 88 2.84 -10.30 -2.89
C ALA A 88 3.96 -10.02 -3.91
N VAL A 89 4.47 -11.09 -4.49
CA VAL A 89 5.50 -11.09 -5.53
C VAL A 89 4.93 -11.82 -6.75
N PRO A 90 4.62 -11.11 -7.83
CA PRO A 90 4.11 -11.71 -9.06
C PRO A 90 5.04 -12.76 -9.67
N LYS A 91 4.46 -13.71 -10.41
CA LYS A 91 5.27 -14.62 -11.22
C LYS A 91 6.12 -13.83 -12.21
N GLY A 92 7.38 -14.23 -12.35
CA GLY A 92 8.33 -13.62 -13.28
C GLY A 92 9.02 -12.38 -12.73
N PHE A 93 8.74 -11.95 -11.50
CA PHE A 93 9.47 -10.87 -10.84
C PHE A 93 10.99 -11.16 -10.82
N ASP A 94 11.78 -10.13 -11.09
CA ASP A 94 13.23 -10.20 -11.13
C ASP A 94 13.85 -9.04 -10.31
N PRO A 95 14.44 -9.33 -9.13
CA PRO A 95 15.05 -8.31 -8.28
C PRO A 95 16.41 -7.79 -8.80
N ALA A 96 16.94 -8.36 -9.89
CA ALA A 96 18.13 -7.86 -10.56
C ALA A 96 17.82 -6.78 -11.61
N ARG A 97 16.58 -6.68 -12.06
CA ARG A 97 16.10 -5.64 -13.01
C ARG A 97 15.51 -4.45 -12.26
N PRO A 98 15.41 -3.27 -12.89
CA PRO A 98 14.64 -2.16 -12.33
C PRO A 98 13.25 -2.64 -11.91
N ALA A 99 12.88 -2.34 -10.67
CA ALA A 99 11.63 -2.77 -10.08
C ALA A 99 11.02 -1.68 -9.19
N VAL A 100 9.73 -1.82 -8.88
CA VAL A 100 8.97 -0.85 -8.07
C VAL A 100 8.16 -1.54 -6.98
N ILE A 101 8.00 -0.88 -5.85
CA ILE A 101 7.07 -1.30 -4.79
C ILE A 101 5.75 -0.58 -5.02
N VAL A 102 4.68 -1.34 -5.24
CA VAL A 102 3.30 -0.83 -5.22
C VAL A 102 2.79 -1.00 -3.80
N VAL A 103 2.39 0.10 -3.16
CA VAL A 103 1.74 0.05 -1.85
C VAL A 103 0.26 0.36 -2.03
N PHE A 104 -0.61 -0.55 -1.59
CA PHE A 104 -2.05 -0.40 -1.73
C PHE A 104 -2.72 -0.15 -0.38
N PHE A 105 -3.43 0.97 -0.27
CA PHE A 105 -4.25 1.33 0.88
C PHE A 105 -5.72 1.07 0.58
N HIS A 106 -6.31 0.12 1.32
CA HIS A 106 -7.68 -0.28 1.14
C HIS A 106 -8.68 0.74 1.73
N GLY A 107 -9.93 0.62 1.31
CA GLY A 107 -11.03 1.43 1.82
C GLY A 107 -11.59 0.93 3.16
N ASN A 108 -12.57 1.66 3.65
CA ASN A 108 -13.31 1.27 4.86
C ASN A 108 -13.98 -0.10 4.72
N GLY A 109 -14.25 -0.73 5.86
CA GLY A 109 -15.01 -1.97 5.95
C GLY A 109 -14.31 -3.14 5.29
N ALA A 110 -12.98 -3.10 5.15
CA ALA A 110 -12.21 -4.09 4.41
C ALA A 110 -11.32 -4.96 5.31
N THR A 111 -11.07 -6.19 4.86
CA THR A 111 -9.96 -7.03 5.33
C THR A 111 -9.07 -7.40 4.16
N LEU A 112 -7.78 -7.63 4.40
CA LEU A 112 -6.82 -7.96 3.32
C LEU A 112 -7.27 -9.15 2.46
N GLN A 113 -7.70 -10.25 3.09
CA GLN A 113 -8.06 -11.48 2.37
C GLN A 113 -9.37 -11.31 1.61
N ARG A 114 -10.43 -10.82 2.27
CA ARG A 114 -11.76 -10.70 1.64
C ARG A 114 -11.75 -9.66 0.53
N ASP A 115 -11.13 -8.51 0.78
CA ASP A 115 -11.26 -7.36 -0.10
C ASP A 115 -10.08 -7.18 -1.03
N VAL A 116 -8.87 -7.02 -0.49
CA VAL A 116 -7.68 -6.71 -1.31
C VAL A 116 -7.34 -7.88 -2.23
N VAL A 117 -7.34 -9.11 -1.70
CA VAL A 117 -7.09 -10.32 -2.49
C VAL A 117 -8.35 -10.78 -3.23
N GLY A 118 -9.48 -10.93 -2.53
CA GLY A 118 -10.73 -11.48 -3.07
C GLY A 118 -11.49 -10.52 -3.99
N ARG A 119 -12.28 -9.62 -3.40
CA ARG A 119 -13.25 -8.74 -4.10
C ARG A 119 -12.58 -7.82 -5.12
N GLN A 120 -11.50 -7.16 -4.73
CA GLN A 120 -10.83 -6.11 -5.51
C GLN A 120 -9.73 -6.69 -6.42
N ARG A 121 -9.29 -7.93 -6.15
CA ARG A 121 -8.32 -8.66 -6.98
C ARG A 121 -7.01 -7.90 -7.20
N VAL A 122 -6.56 -7.12 -6.21
CA VAL A 122 -5.41 -6.21 -6.33
C VAL A 122 -4.14 -6.98 -6.68
N VAL A 123 -3.91 -8.14 -6.05
CA VAL A 123 -2.78 -9.03 -6.38
C VAL A 123 -2.81 -9.43 -7.86
N THR A 124 -3.96 -9.90 -8.36
CA THR A 124 -4.13 -10.28 -9.77
C THR A 124 -3.92 -9.09 -10.70
N GLN A 125 -4.40 -7.91 -10.35
CA GLN A 125 -4.23 -6.71 -11.18
C GLN A 125 -2.77 -6.28 -11.29
N VAL A 126 -2.02 -6.31 -10.19
CA VAL A 126 -0.56 -6.04 -10.20
C VAL A 126 0.16 -7.10 -11.03
N GLU A 127 -0.19 -8.38 -10.87
CA GLU A 127 0.41 -9.45 -11.65
C GLU A 127 0.14 -9.28 -13.16
N ALA A 128 -1.10 -9.00 -13.54
CA ALA A 128 -1.54 -8.86 -14.92
C ALA A 128 -1.10 -7.54 -15.58
N SER A 129 -0.54 -6.59 -14.83
CA SER A 129 0.01 -5.34 -15.39
C SER A 129 1.28 -5.56 -16.22
N GLY A 130 1.97 -6.69 -16.04
CA GLY A 130 3.27 -6.94 -16.67
C GLY A 130 4.44 -6.14 -16.07
N LEU A 131 4.20 -5.35 -15.04
CA LEU A 131 5.19 -4.53 -14.36
C LEU A 131 6.13 -5.39 -13.50
N ASN A 132 7.44 -5.13 -13.52
CA ASN A 132 8.38 -5.74 -12.59
C ASN A 132 8.22 -5.08 -11.22
N ALA A 133 7.23 -5.54 -10.46
CA ALA A 133 6.80 -4.91 -9.22
C ALA A 133 6.52 -5.94 -8.13
N VAL A 134 6.59 -5.50 -6.88
CA VAL A 134 6.06 -6.20 -5.72
C VAL A 134 4.93 -5.39 -5.10
N LEU A 135 3.99 -6.05 -4.43
CA LEU A 135 2.84 -5.41 -3.78
C LEU A 135 2.93 -5.54 -2.26
N VAL A 136 2.69 -4.43 -1.57
CA VAL A 136 2.55 -4.34 -0.12
C VAL A 136 1.20 -3.72 0.21
N ALA A 137 0.40 -4.32 1.09
CA ALA A 137 -0.83 -3.70 1.57
C ALA A 137 -0.97 -3.91 3.09
N PRO A 138 -0.84 -2.86 3.91
CA PRO A 138 -1.11 -2.96 5.33
C PRO A 138 -2.62 -3.07 5.59
N GLN A 139 -2.97 -3.76 6.66
CA GLN A 139 -4.31 -3.69 7.25
C GLN A 139 -4.43 -2.36 8.02
N PHE A 140 -5.46 -1.58 7.68
CA PHE A 140 -5.93 -0.46 8.51
C PHE A 140 -7.03 -0.95 9.46
N ALA A 141 -7.93 -0.08 9.91
CA ALA A 141 -9.05 -0.45 10.77
C ALA A 141 -9.80 -1.68 10.20
N SER A 142 -9.71 -2.80 10.91
CA SER A 142 -10.16 -4.09 10.38
C SER A 142 -11.69 -4.13 10.30
N ASN A 143 -12.21 -4.32 9.09
CA ASN A 143 -13.65 -4.43 8.84
C ASN A 143 -14.50 -3.27 9.45
N ALA A 144 -13.95 -2.05 9.48
CA ALA A 144 -14.57 -0.90 10.15
C ALA A 144 -14.78 0.30 9.21
N GLN A 145 -15.84 1.09 9.46
CA GLN A 145 -16.15 2.33 8.73
C GLN A 145 -15.23 3.49 9.13
N ASP A 146 -13.92 3.25 9.09
CA ASP A 146 -12.90 4.14 9.62
C ASP A 146 -11.71 4.28 8.67
N SER A 147 -11.33 5.53 8.40
CA SER A 147 -10.26 5.87 7.46
C SER A 147 -8.94 6.24 8.17
N SER A 148 -8.86 6.09 9.49
CA SER A 148 -7.71 6.53 10.28
C SER A 148 -6.39 5.90 9.84
N ALA A 149 -5.34 6.72 9.72
CA ALA A 149 -4.01 6.26 9.33
C ALA A 149 -3.18 5.64 10.47
N GLY A 150 -3.63 5.82 11.73
CA GLY A 150 -2.95 5.28 12.91
C GLY A 150 -1.49 5.77 12.99
N ASN A 151 -0.54 4.85 13.13
CA ASN A 151 0.88 5.18 13.20
C ASN A 151 1.39 5.96 11.98
N PHE A 152 0.73 5.89 10.82
CA PHE A 152 1.15 6.65 9.62
C PHE A 152 0.86 8.15 9.71
N TRP A 153 0.13 8.62 10.73
CA TRP A 153 0.10 10.04 11.07
C TRP A 153 1.45 10.54 11.59
N THR A 154 2.28 9.64 12.15
CA THR A 154 3.56 10.01 12.76
C THR A 154 4.65 10.16 11.69
N PRO A 155 5.32 11.32 11.58
CA PRO A 155 6.42 11.49 10.63
C PRO A 155 7.51 10.43 10.76
N GLY A 156 7.97 9.91 9.63
CA GLY A 156 8.99 8.86 9.50
C GLY A 156 8.52 7.45 9.84
N TYR A 157 7.26 7.25 10.26
CA TYR A 157 6.78 5.92 10.60
C TYR A 157 6.56 5.05 9.36
N PHE A 158 6.05 5.64 8.26
CA PHE A 158 5.87 4.90 7.02
C PHE A 158 7.21 4.47 6.40
N THR A 159 8.29 5.23 6.61
CA THR A 159 9.65 4.81 6.25
C THR A 159 10.04 3.51 6.94
N LYS A 160 9.71 3.34 8.23
CA LYS A 160 9.95 2.10 8.98
C LYS A 160 9.12 0.94 8.43
N PHE A 161 7.86 1.19 8.07
CA PHE A 161 6.99 0.21 7.43
C PHE A 161 7.58 -0.31 6.11
N ILE A 162 8.06 0.59 5.24
CA ILE A 162 8.68 0.20 3.97
C ILE A 162 9.99 -0.56 4.17
N ALA A 163 10.80 -0.18 5.16
CA ALA A 163 12.00 -0.94 5.51
C ALA A 163 11.65 -2.37 5.99
N GLU A 164 10.60 -2.54 6.80
CA GLU A 164 10.12 -3.86 7.20
C GLU A 164 9.57 -4.66 6.01
N ALA A 165 8.89 -3.99 5.07
CA ALA A 165 8.44 -4.60 3.82
C ALA A 165 9.62 -5.12 2.97
N ALA A 166 10.71 -4.36 2.86
CA ALA A 166 11.91 -4.81 2.17
C ALA A 166 12.51 -6.08 2.80
N GLN A 167 12.53 -6.17 4.14
CA GLN A 167 12.95 -7.37 4.85
C GLN A 167 12.00 -8.56 4.63
N GLY A 168 10.69 -8.30 4.57
CA GLY A 168 9.69 -9.30 4.22
C GLY A 168 9.89 -9.84 2.81
N MET A 169 10.05 -8.96 1.82
CA MET A 169 10.29 -9.31 0.42
C MET A 169 11.60 -10.07 0.23
N ALA A 170 12.65 -9.69 0.94
CA ALA A 170 13.92 -10.42 0.95
C ALA A 170 13.75 -11.88 1.41
N ARG A 171 12.97 -12.11 2.47
CA ARG A 171 12.67 -13.46 2.96
C ARG A 171 11.86 -14.29 1.97
N LEU A 172 10.90 -13.68 1.28
CA LEU A 172 10.06 -14.38 0.29
C LEU A 172 10.80 -14.73 -0.99
N THR A 173 11.76 -13.91 -1.40
CA THR A 173 12.43 -14.02 -2.71
C THR A 173 13.85 -14.59 -2.63
N GLY A 174 14.48 -14.57 -1.46
CA GLY A 174 15.91 -14.86 -1.28
C GLY A 174 16.85 -13.75 -1.74
N ALA A 175 16.34 -12.61 -2.23
CA ALA A 175 17.14 -11.46 -2.61
C ALA A 175 17.53 -10.60 -1.40
N LYS A 176 18.53 -9.72 -1.55
CA LYS A 176 18.99 -8.82 -0.48
C LYS A 176 17.93 -7.74 -0.20
N ALA A 177 17.62 -7.47 1.05
CA ALA A 177 16.68 -6.42 1.45
C ALA A 177 17.02 -5.04 0.87
N ALA A 178 18.33 -4.71 0.81
CA ALA A 178 18.83 -3.47 0.21
C ALA A 178 18.36 -3.24 -1.25
N LYS A 179 18.03 -4.31 -2.00
CA LYS A 179 17.43 -4.17 -3.33
C LYS A 179 16.03 -3.57 -3.27
N PHE A 180 15.20 -4.03 -2.35
CA PHE A 180 13.85 -3.52 -2.14
C PHE A 180 13.86 -2.13 -1.47
N ASP A 181 14.78 -1.90 -0.52
CA ASP A 181 14.95 -0.59 0.12
C ASP A 181 15.38 0.51 -0.85
N ALA A 182 16.00 0.17 -1.97
CA ALA A 182 16.35 1.13 -3.02
C ALA A 182 15.23 1.34 -4.05
N MET A 183 14.19 0.51 -4.07
CA MET A 183 13.16 0.59 -5.11
C MET A 183 12.34 1.88 -5.00
N PRO A 184 11.96 2.50 -6.13
CA PRO A 184 10.90 3.49 -6.14
C PRO A 184 9.60 2.89 -5.61
N VAL A 185 8.72 3.78 -5.13
CA VAL A 185 7.43 3.45 -4.55
C VAL A 185 6.32 4.14 -5.35
N VAL A 186 5.24 3.39 -5.61
CA VAL A 186 3.97 3.94 -6.09
C VAL A 186 2.93 3.73 -4.99
N LEU A 187 2.31 4.81 -4.54
CA LEU A 187 1.19 4.73 -3.60
C LEU A 187 -0.11 4.61 -4.37
N VAL A 188 -0.94 3.67 -3.97
CA VAL A 188 -2.28 3.46 -4.49
C VAL A 188 -3.25 3.50 -3.33
N ALA A 189 -4.29 4.32 -3.41
CA ALA A 189 -5.31 4.40 -2.38
C ALA A 189 -6.71 4.27 -2.98
N TYR A 190 -7.55 3.51 -2.30
CA TYR A 190 -8.97 3.36 -2.64
C TYR A 190 -9.85 3.81 -1.47
N SER A 191 -10.90 4.59 -1.76
CA SER A 191 -11.88 5.00 -0.76
C SER A 191 -11.21 5.60 0.49
N GLY A 192 -11.49 5.07 1.68
CA GLY A 192 -10.88 5.48 2.96
C GLY A 192 -9.35 5.45 3.01
N GLY A 193 -8.68 4.75 2.09
CA GLY A 193 -7.21 4.76 1.98
C GLY A 193 -6.60 6.11 1.65
N TYR A 194 -7.42 7.13 1.31
CA TYR A 194 -6.96 8.49 1.05
C TYR A 194 -6.29 9.14 2.27
N ASN A 195 -6.81 8.93 3.48
CA ASN A 195 -6.29 9.59 4.68
C ASN A 195 -4.88 9.09 5.05
N PRO A 196 -4.57 7.78 5.00
CA PRO A 196 -3.20 7.29 5.08
C PRO A 196 -2.29 7.85 3.98
N ALA A 197 -2.76 7.89 2.73
CA ALA A 197 -1.98 8.46 1.63
C ALA A 197 -1.64 9.93 1.90
N ALA A 198 -2.66 10.74 2.18
CA ALA A 198 -2.55 12.16 2.53
C ALA A 198 -1.56 12.41 3.67
N SER A 199 -1.63 11.61 4.74
CA SER A 199 -0.71 11.69 5.88
C SER A 199 0.74 11.44 5.50
N ILE A 200 0.98 10.41 4.68
CA ILE A 200 2.33 10.07 4.19
C ILE A 200 2.88 11.17 3.27
N LEU A 201 2.04 11.77 2.42
CA LEU A 201 2.43 12.88 1.56
C LEU A 201 2.79 14.13 2.38
N ARG A 202 1.95 14.47 3.38
CA ARG A 202 2.19 15.58 4.30
C ARG A 202 3.50 15.42 5.07
N ASN A 203 3.81 14.21 5.53
CA ASN A 203 5.01 13.91 6.31
C ASN A 203 6.29 13.84 5.45
N GLY A 204 6.17 13.55 4.15
CA GLY A 204 7.33 13.42 3.26
C GLY A 204 8.14 12.11 3.44
N ASP A 205 7.55 11.09 4.07
CA ASP A 205 8.23 9.88 4.58
C ASP A 205 9.04 9.08 3.54
N ILE A 206 8.69 9.17 2.26
CA ILE A 206 9.33 8.41 1.17
C ILE A 206 10.31 9.27 0.36
N GLY A 207 10.25 10.59 0.49
CA GLY A 207 11.10 11.54 -0.24
C GLY A 207 11.17 11.23 -1.75
N GLY A 208 12.38 11.32 -2.31
CA GLY A 208 12.62 11.11 -3.74
C GLY A 208 12.35 9.70 -4.28
N ARG A 209 12.05 8.71 -3.42
CA ARG A 209 11.64 7.36 -3.87
C ARG A 209 10.19 7.33 -4.33
N LEU A 210 9.36 8.33 -4.00
CA LEU A 210 7.94 8.33 -4.34
C LEU A 210 7.76 8.72 -5.81
N LEU A 211 7.57 7.73 -6.66
CA LEU A 211 7.45 7.90 -8.10
C LEU A 211 6.09 8.50 -8.49
N GLY A 212 5.04 8.17 -7.76
CA GLY A 212 3.73 8.74 -7.99
C GLY A 212 2.63 8.17 -7.12
N VAL A 213 1.44 8.76 -7.27
CA VAL A 213 0.23 8.44 -6.51
C VAL A 213 -0.90 8.12 -7.47
N VAL A 214 -1.62 7.03 -7.17
CA VAL A 214 -2.88 6.65 -7.82
C VAL A 214 -3.99 6.66 -6.79
N LEU A 215 -5.03 7.46 -7.01
CA LEU A 215 -6.23 7.48 -6.20
C LEU A 215 -7.38 6.85 -6.99
N LEU A 216 -8.11 5.94 -6.36
CA LEU A 216 -9.26 5.24 -6.90
C LEU A 216 -10.47 5.61 -6.04
N ASP A 217 -11.26 6.58 -6.51
CA ASP A 217 -12.45 7.12 -5.86
C ASP A 217 -12.26 7.37 -4.35
N ALA A 218 -11.23 8.16 -4.04
CA ALA A 218 -10.67 8.27 -2.70
C ALA A 218 -10.66 9.70 -2.13
N VAL A 219 -10.64 10.75 -2.96
CA VAL A 219 -10.48 12.14 -2.47
C VAL A 219 -11.78 12.67 -1.86
N PHE A 220 -12.03 12.34 -0.59
CA PHE A 220 -13.18 12.83 0.18
C PHE A 220 -12.85 14.08 1.00
N ASP A 221 -11.57 14.27 1.31
CA ASP A 221 -11.02 15.37 2.10
C ASP A 221 -9.52 15.50 1.77
N GLU A 222 -8.82 16.47 2.38
CA GLU A 222 -7.37 16.69 2.27
C GLU A 222 -6.89 17.03 0.83
N ALA A 223 -7.78 17.65 0.03
CA ALA A 223 -7.50 18.06 -1.34
C ALA A 223 -6.30 19.02 -1.43
N ASP A 224 -6.15 19.89 -0.44
CA ASP A 224 -5.04 20.82 -0.27
C ASP A 224 -3.68 20.11 -0.18
N ILE A 225 -3.59 19.00 0.55
CA ILE A 225 -2.36 18.22 0.64
C ILE A 225 -2.01 17.60 -0.70
N PHE A 226 -2.98 16.99 -1.38
CA PHE A 226 -2.72 16.37 -2.68
C PHE A 226 -2.26 17.42 -3.69
N ALA A 227 -2.94 18.56 -3.77
CA ALA A 227 -2.55 19.67 -4.65
C ALA A 227 -1.17 20.25 -4.30
N SER A 228 -0.90 20.45 -3.01
CA SER A 228 0.40 20.92 -2.51
C SER A 228 1.52 19.95 -2.84
N TRP A 229 1.29 18.64 -2.64
CA TRP A 229 2.26 17.61 -2.96
C TRP A 229 2.57 17.59 -4.47
N ILE A 230 1.55 17.63 -5.34
CA ILE A 230 1.73 17.71 -6.80
C ILE A 230 2.57 18.92 -7.17
N THR A 231 2.28 20.08 -6.58
CA THR A 231 2.99 21.35 -6.84
C THR A 231 4.47 21.25 -6.48
N GLN A 232 4.79 20.60 -5.35
CA GLN A 232 6.16 20.44 -4.86
C GLN A 232 6.93 19.30 -5.57
N HIS A 233 6.22 18.31 -6.14
CA HIS A 233 6.80 17.08 -6.71
C HIS A 233 6.49 16.93 -8.21
N ARG A 234 6.80 17.95 -9.00
CA ARG A 234 6.52 17.99 -10.46
C ARG A 234 7.19 16.89 -11.29
N LYS A 235 8.15 16.16 -10.71
CA LYS A 235 8.82 15.00 -11.34
C LYS A 235 8.16 13.66 -10.99
N SER A 236 7.17 13.65 -10.11
CA SER A 236 6.33 12.49 -9.83
C SER A 236 5.09 12.52 -10.73
N PHE A 237 4.38 11.39 -10.84
CA PHE A 237 3.06 11.36 -11.47
C PHE A 237 1.95 11.40 -10.42
N PHE A 238 0.78 11.87 -10.82
CA PHE A 238 -0.45 11.84 -10.04
C PHE A 238 -1.63 11.47 -10.93
N VAL A 239 -2.37 10.43 -10.55
CA VAL A 239 -3.62 10.06 -11.20
C VAL A 239 -4.70 9.88 -10.15
N SER A 240 -5.81 10.59 -10.28
CA SER A 240 -7.01 10.33 -9.49
C SER A 240 -8.14 9.96 -10.43
N ALA A 241 -8.58 8.70 -10.38
CA ALA A 241 -9.81 8.28 -11.02
C ALA A 241 -10.94 8.36 -9.99
N TYR A 242 -12.07 8.99 -10.31
CA TYR A 242 -13.09 9.31 -9.32
C TYR A 242 -14.50 9.11 -9.82
N GLY A 243 -15.37 8.65 -8.92
CA GLY A 243 -16.81 8.58 -9.11
C GLY A 243 -17.51 9.80 -8.51
N LYS A 244 -18.84 9.77 -8.48
CA LYS A 244 -19.66 10.86 -7.92
C LYS A 244 -19.32 11.18 -6.46
N SER A 245 -18.97 10.16 -5.68
CA SER A 245 -18.70 10.28 -4.24
C SER A 245 -17.44 11.08 -3.89
N SER A 246 -16.43 11.12 -4.76
CA SER A 246 -15.21 11.92 -4.55
C SER A 246 -15.04 13.05 -5.57
N ALA A 247 -16.11 13.41 -6.30
CA ALA A 247 -16.07 14.42 -7.34
C ALA A 247 -15.73 15.83 -6.80
N SER A 248 -16.23 16.20 -5.62
CA SER A 248 -15.94 17.49 -4.99
C SER A 248 -14.46 17.66 -4.67
N GLY A 249 -13.85 16.67 -4.01
CA GLY A 249 -12.41 16.72 -3.68
C GLY A 249 -11.52 16.76 -4.93
N ASN A 250 -11.90 16.07 -6.01
CA ASN A 250 -11.18 16.17 -7.28
C ASN A 250 -11.36 17.53 -7.97
N ALA A 251 -12.54 18.14 -7.87
CA ALA A 251 -12.77 19.50 -8.37
C ALA A 251 -11.92 20.52 -7.59
N GLU A 252 -11.80 20.36 -6.28
CA GLU A 252 -10.96 21.20 -5.44
C GLU A 252 -9.47 21.06 -5.78
N ILE A 253 -8.95 19.84 -5.93
CA ILE A 253 -7.57 19.62 -6.41
C ILE A 253 -7.35 20.36 -7.74
N ARG A 254 -8.28 20.22 -8.69
CA ARG A 254 -8.17 20.91 -9.99
C ARG A 254 -8.12 22.42 -9.82
N GLN A 255 -8.98 23.00 -9.00
CA GLN A 255 -9.03 24.44 -8.76
C GLN A 255 -7.71 24.94 -8.13
N LEU A 256 -7.20 24.25 -7.13
CA LEU A 256 -5.94 24.59 -6.46
C LEU A 256 -4.75 24.51 -7.42
N LEU A 257 -4.69 23.47 -8.26
CA LEU A 257 -3.64 23.32 -9.28
C LEU A 257 -3.73 24.41 -10.36
N ALA A 258 -4.93 24.74 -10.83
CA ALA A 258 -5.14 25.82 -11.80
C ALA A 258 -4.69 27.18 -11.23
N GLY A 259 -4.92 27.43 -9.94
CA GLY A 259 -4.41 28.61 -9.23
C GLY A 259 -2.88 28.71 -9.19
N GLN A 260 -2.17 27.60 -9.40
CA GLN A 260 -0.70 27.53 -9.51
C GLN A 260 -0.23 27.42 -10.98
N GLY A 261 -1.12 27.56 -11.97
CA GLY A 261 -0.81 27.39 -13.39
C GLY A 261 -0.44 25.95 -13.77
N ILE A 262 -0.97 24.96 -13.05
CA ILE A 262 -0.74 23.54 -13.30
C ILE A 262 -2.03 22.93 -13.85
N ASP A 263 -1.97 22.47 -15.10
CA ASP A 263 -3.09 21.79 -15.73
C ASP A 263 -3.12 20.30 -15.37
N ALA A 264 -4.30 19.79 -15.05
CA ALA A 264 -4.56 18.38 -14.86
C ALA A 264 -5.41 17.85 -16.02
N SER A 265 -4.91 16.82 -16.72
CA SER A 265 -5.61 16.22 -17.86
C SER A 265 -6.88 15.50 -17.41
N THR A 266 -7.93 15.57 -18.23
CA THR A 266 -9.14 14.73 -18.08
C THR A 266 -9.08 13.45 -18.90
N ASP A 267 -8.06 13.31 -19.75
CA ASP A 267 -7.92 12.16 -20.64
C ASP A 267 -7.15 11.05 -19.96
N PRO A 268 -7.56 9.77 -20.13
CA PRO A 268 -6.77 8.64 -19.66
C PRO A 268 -5.34 8.71 -20.21
N PRO A 269 -4.31 8.68 -19.35
CA PRO A 269 -2.93 8.88 -19.79
C PRO A 269 -2.49 7.73 -20.69
N ARG A 270 -1.81 8.04 -21.81
CA ARG A 270 -1.22 7.00 -22.68
C ARG A 270 -0.02 6.33 -22.02
N ARG A 271 0.72 7.06 -21.19
CA ARG A 271 1.86 6.61 -20.39
C ARG A 271 1.77 7.23 -19.00
N LEU A 272 2.26 6.51 -18.01
CA LEU A 272 2.39 6.98 -16.64
C LEU A 272 3.87 7.29 -16.39
N GLU A 273 4.22 8.57 -16.46
CA GLU A 273 5.61 9.06 -16.40
C GLU A 273 5.70 10.37 -15.59
N ALA A 274 6.93 10.78 -15.26
CA ALA A 274 7.19 12.02 -14.51
C ALA A 274 6.40 13.22 -15.06
N GLY A 275 5.68 13.92 -14.20
CA GLY A 275 4.86 15.09 -14.58
C GLY A 275 3.48 14.75 -15.14
N THR A 276 3.11 13.46 -15.29
CA THR A 276 1.74 13.08 -15.64
C THR A 276 0.80 13.45 -14.50
N ILE A 277 -0.15 14.34 -14.76
CA ILE A 277 -1.21 14.73 -13.81
C ILE A 277 -2.56 14.51 -14.50
N ALA A 278 -3.37 13.59 -13.99
CA ALA A 278 -4.67 13.26 -14.58
C ALA A 278 -5.77 13.10 -13.53
N LEU A 279 -6.93 13.69 -13.79
CA LEU A 279 -8.14 13.58 -12.99
C LEU A 279 -9.24 12.97 -13.88
N LEU A 280 -9.50 11.69 -13.69
CA LEU A 280 -10.31 10.85 -14.59
C LEU A 280 -11.69 10.61 -13.98
N ALA A 281 -12.71 11.27 -14.51
CA ALA A 281 -14.09 11.02 -14.11
C ALA A 281 -14.56 9.63 -14.56
N SER A 282 -15.44 9.00 -13.78
CA SER A 282 -16.06 7.72 -14.10
C SER A 282 -17.48 7.65 -13.55
N ASP A 283 -18.38 7.01 -14.29
CA ASP A 283 -19.75 6.70 -13.85
C ASP A 283 -19.86 5.39 -13.04
N ALA A 284 -18.73 4.74 -12.74
CA ALA A 284 -18.73 3.48 -12.01
C ALA A 284 -19.18 3.64 -10.55
N ALA A 285 -19.75 2.57 -9.99
CA ALA A 285 -20.15 2.52 -8.59
C ALA A 285 -18.93 2.40 -7.67
N HIS A 286 -18.97 3.11 -6.54
CA HIS A 286 -17.91 3.16 -5.53
C HIS A 286 -17.39 1.77 -5.12
N ASP A 287 -18.27 0.83 -4.80
CA ASP A 287 -17.89 -0.50 -4.30
C ASP A 287 -17.18 -1.38 -5.34
N THR A 288 -17.32 -1.03 -6.61
CA THR A 288 -16.69 -1.76 -7.73
C THR A 288 -15.44 -1.06 -8.25
N PHE A 289 -15.10 0.13 -7.75
CA PHE A 289 -14.17 1.06 -8.40
C PHE A 289 -12.78 0.47 -8.66
N VAL A 290 -12.30 -0.42 -7.79
CA VAL A 290 -11.00 -1.08 -7.97
C VAL A 290 -11.02 -2.12 -9.11
N THR A 291 -12.19 -2.64 -9.48
CA THR A 291 -12.37 -3.63 -10.57
C THR A 291 -13.00 -3.03 -11.83
N ARG A 292 -13.68 -1.89 -11.71
CA ARG A 292 -14.34 -1.17 -12.79
C ARG A 292 -14.41 0.32 -12.45
N ALA A 293 -13.75 1.14 -13.24
CA ALA A 293 -13.83 2.60 -13.19
C ALA A 293 -14.03 3.12 -14.63
N PHE A 294 -13.21 4.07 -15.08
CA PHE A 294 -13.12 4.50 -16.48
C PHE A 294 -12.70 3.36 -17.43
N VAL A 295 -12.16 2.27 -16.88
CA VAL A 295 -11.84 1.00 -17.55
C VAL A 295 -12.09 -0.17 -16.60
N GLY A 296 -12.14 -1.40 -17.13
CA GLY A 296 -12.03 -2.60 -16.31
C GLY A 296 -10.61 -2.77 -15.73
N ASN A 297 -10.50 -3.23 -14.49
CA ASN A 297 -9.24 -3.39 -13.76
C ASN A 297 -8.33 -2.15 -13.85
N PRO A 298 -8.77 -0.97 -13.37
CA PRO A 298 -8.05 0.28 -13.52
C PRO A 298 -6.63 0.25 -12.96
N LEU A 299 -6.39 -0.50 -11.87
CA LEU A 299 -5.04 -0.62 -11.32
C LEU A 299 -4.11 -1.37 -12.29
N GLN A 300 -4.58 -2.49 -12.86
CA GLN A 300 -3.82 -3.20 -13.91
C GLN A 300 -3.51 -2.27 -15.08
N TRP A 301 -4.52 -1.53 -15.55
CA TRP A 301 -4.43 -0.66 -16.71
C TRP A 301 -3.43 0.50 -16.51
N LEU A 302 -3.44 1.12 -15.33
CA LEU A 302 -2.54 2.22 -14.96
C LEU A 302 -1.11 1.72 -14.76
N LEU A 303 -0.93 0.63 -14.00
CA LEU A 303 0.41 0.06 -13.76
C LEU A 303 1.05 -0.47 -15.04
N GLY A 304 0.26 -1.01 -15.99
CA GLY A 304 0.75 -1.44 -17.30
C GLY A 304 1.25 -0.29 -18.19
N ARG A 305 1.01 0.97 -17.79
CA ARG A 305 1.51 2.18 -18.44
C ARG A 305 2.67 2.83 -17.70
N LEU A 306 3.10 2.26 -16.57
CA LEU A 306 4.29 2.72 -15.87
C LEU A 306 5.53 2.20 -16.60
N HIS A 307 6.28 3.11 -17.20
CA HIS A 307 7.46 2.78 -18.00
C HIS A 307 8.70 2.61 -17.12
N GLY A 308 9.68 1.86 -17.65
CA GLY A 308 10.99 1.68 -17.00
C GLY A 308 11.13 0.43 -16.13
N PHE A 309 10.05 -0.32 -15.92
CA PHE A 309 10.04 -1.52 -15.07
C PHE A 309 9.46 -2.75 -15.80
N PRO A 310 10.01 -3.19 -16.94
CA PRO A 310 9.50 -4.36 -17.66
C PRO A 310 9.82 -5.66 -16.92
N ARG A 311 8.82 -6.55 -16.78
CA ARG A 311 8.99 -7.90 -16.20
C ARG A 311 9.60 -8.91 -17.18
#